data_AF-A0A934YIZ2-F1
#
_entry.id   AF-A0A934YIZ2-F1
#
_cell.length_a   1.000
_cell.length_b   1.000
_cell.length_c   1.000
_cell.angle_alpha   90.00
_cell.angle_beta   90.00
_cell.angle_gamma   90.00
#
_symmetry.space_group_name_H-M   'P 1'
#
loop_
_entity.id
_entity.type
_entity.pdbx_description
1 polymer ?
#
loop_
_entity_poly.entity_id
_entity_poly.type
_entity_poly.pdbx_seq_one_letter_code
_entity_poly.pdbx_strand_id
1 'polypeptide(L)'
;MPSAVPLDAHSACDLSRRARRVAVAALACALSSTSTLAAARGPAAPAAPALPAPQVTLDVEPPASGADRLWTLRVKNAGPTPLRLVTDPRLLRLDLPPTADTGTPAPKGKAQKPRAVVCALPSDGRPAGDGEAVVLAPGKAYAQKFDVRTLCFGDEAERSLAASPTFSATYGFADRGLTAPFVVGPLDDGTPPTHASAKTIAMASRALKLPAPAKSPAASAAPASAPAAPTSATPASATPATPASPTPSPATSPLAPRLTATQTRTIDARDADGATLTVTLKNESSRAVALAFRPSSIALIVTAPSGATARCGPAGATGLARELVTYLRPGRSASQSVVLGRVCPTNAFDERGVYEIRASVDNRGTTIAGDPDTFTGIVDSPAATRLRQRAGAPSPTPAMRSVIE
;
A
#
# COMPACT_ATOMS: atom_id res chain seq x y z
N MET A 1 56.80 -1.03 1.50
CA MET A 1 56.38 -2.38 1.92
C MET A 1 54.97 -2.61 1.41
N PRO A 2 54.78 -3.38 0.32
CA PRO A 2 53.44 -3.65 -0.19
C PRO A 2 52.88 -4.91 0.47
N SER A 3 51.73 -4.76 1.15
CA SER A 3 50.97 -5.88 1.69
C SER A 3 50.17 -6.55 0.57
N ALA A 4 50.42 -7.84 0.39
CA ALA A 4 49.68 -8.73 -0.50
C ALA A 4 48.25 -8.93 0.01
N VAL A 5 47.29 -8.90 -0.91
CA VAL A 5 45.88 -9.28 -0.69
C VAL A 5 45.67 -10.65 -1.34
N PRO A 6 45.11 -11.65 -0.64
CA PRO A 6 44.83 -12.94 -1.24
C PRO A 6 43.57 -12.89 -2.12
N LEU A 7 43.68 -13.53 -3.28
CA LEU A 7 42.60 -13.89 -4.18
C LEU A 7 41.83 -15.08 -3.59
N ASP A 8 40.58 -14.85 -3.18
CA ASP A 8 39.66 -15.95 -2.84
C ASP A 8 38.86 -16.38 -4.07
N ALA A 9 38.97 -17.68 -4.33
CA ALA A 9 38.29 -18.42 -5.37
C ALA A 9 36.92 -18.89 -4.86
N HIS A 10 35.85 -18.46 -5.51
CA HIS A 10 34.58 -19.19 -5.52
C HIS A 10 33.91 -19.07 -6.88
N SER A 11 34.39 -19.90 -7.79
CA SER A 11 33.71 -20.29 -9.02
C SER A 11 33.36 -21.77 -8.88
N ALA A 12 32.06 -22.08 -8.77
CA ALA A 12 31.40 -23.36 -9.05
C ALA A 12 30.19 -23.55 -8.12
N CYS A 13 28.99 -23.16 -8.58
CA CYS A 13 27.71 -23.80 -8.24
C CYS A 13 26.57 -23.04 -8.93
N ASP A 14 26.24 -23.39 -10.18
CA ASP A 14 24.84 -23.60 -10.60
C ASP A 14 24.76 -24.04 -12.07
N LEU A 15 25.17 -25.28 -12.33
CA LEU A 15 24.96 -25.98 -13.60
C LEU A 15 24.38 -27.36 -13.29
N SER A 16 23.22 -27.40 -12.61
CA SER A 16 22.53 -28.68 -12.32
C SER A 16 21.03 -28.53 -12.02
N ARG A 17 20.25 -27.85 -12.87
CA ARG A 17 18.77 -27.89 -12.79
C ARG A 17 18.08 -28.02 -14.15
N ARG A 18 18.59 -28.90 -15.03
CA ARG A 18 17.86 -29.36 -16.23
C ARG A 18 18.16 -30.83 -16.54
N ALA A 19 17.75 -31.74 -15.67
CA ALA A 19 17.52 -33.15 -16.01
C ALA A 19 16.89 -33.86 -14.81
N ARG A 20 15.58 -34.11 -14.84
CA ARG A 20 14.87 -35.18 -14.12
C ARG A 20 13.38 -35.11 -14.45
N ARG A 21 13.07 -35.41 -15.70
CA ARG A 21 11.80 -36.04 -16.09
C ARG A 21 12.20 -37.34 -16.76
N VAL A 22 11.77 -38.47 -16.20
CA VAL A 22 11.45 -39.76 -16.83
C VAL A 22 11.47 -40.85 -15.76
N ALA A 23 10.31 -41.50 -15.62
CA ALA A 23 10.01 -42.88 -15.22
C ALA A 23 10.74 -43.52 -14.02
N VAL A 24 9.95 -43.90 -13.00
CA VAL A 24 9.89 -45.31 -12.56
C VAL A 24 8.44 -45.63 -12.21
N ALA A 25 7.81 -46.44 -13.05
CA ALA A 25 6.63 -47.22 -12.74
C ALA A 25 7.05 -48.59 -12.19
N ALA A 26 6.16 -49.19 -11.40
CA ALA A 26 6.16 -50.56 -10.88
C ALA A 26 7.08 -50.85 -9.67
N LEU A 27 6.46 -51.10 -8.50
CA LEU A 27 6.63 -52.38 -7.79
C LEU A 27 5.61 -52.56 -6.65
N ALA A 28 5.08 -53.78 -6.60
CA ALA A 28 4.60 -54.53 -5.43
C ALA A 28 3.26 -54.13 -4.76
N CYS A 29 2.21 -54.83 -5.22
CA CYS A 29 1.24 -55.47 -4.33
C CYS A 29 1.97 -56.18 -3.17
N ALA A 30 1.69 -55.77 -1.93
CA ALA A 30 1.88 -56.60 -0.76
C ALA A 30 0.67 -56.42 0.15
N LEU A 31 0.03 -57.54 0.45
CA LEU A 31 -1.12 -57.67 1.33
C LEU A 31 -0.74 -57.23 2.75
N SER A 32 -1.44 -56.24 3.27
CA SER A 32 -1.43 -55.90 4.69
C SER A 32 -2.86 -55.89 5.22
N SER A 33 -3.27 -57.06 5.68
CA SER A 33 -4.46 -57.28 6.49
C SER A 33 -4.28 -56.57 7.85
N THR A 34 -4.76 -55.33 7.98
CA THR A 34 -4.84 -54.67 9.29
C THR A 34 -6.22 -54.89 9.89
N SER A 35 -6.25 -55.79 10.87
CA SER A 35 -7.38 -56.12 11.73
C SER A 35 -8.06 -54.86 12.28
N THR A 36 -9.36 -54.72 11.98
CA THR A 36 -10.26 -53.77 12.62
C THR A 36 -10.55 -54.24 14.05
N LEU A 37 -9.64 -53.95 14.98
CA LEU A 37 -9.95 -53.98 16.41
C LEU A 37 -10.91 -52.82 16.70
N ALA A 38 -12.20 -53.12 16.75
CA ALA A 38 -13.23 -52.25 17.28
C ALA A 38 -12.97 -52.05 18.78
N ALA A 39 -12.15 -51.05 19.11
CA ALA A 39 -12.00 -50.59 20.49
C ALA A 39 -13.37 -50.07 20.96
N ALA A 40 -14.00 -50.81 21.86
CA ALA A 40 -15.20 -50.38 22.56
C ALA A 40 -14.91 -49.01 23.20
N ARG A 41 -15.58 -47.96 22.71
CA ARG A 41 -15.57 -46.64 23.35
C ARG A 41 -16.11 -46.84 24.77
N GLY A 42 -15.22 -46.79 25.74
CA GLY A 42 -15.60 -46.75 27.15
C GLY A 42 -16.58 -45.59 27.39
N PRO A 43 -17.42 -45.70 28.43
CA PRO A 43 -18.41 -44.67 28.76
C PRO A 43 -17.73 -43.29 28.80
N ALA A 44 -18.25 -42.35 28.01
CA ALA A 44 -17.73 -40.99 27.94
C ALA A 44 -17.66 -40.42 29.36
N ALA A 45 -16.45 -40.05 29.79
CA ALA A 45 -16.26 -39.40 31.07
C ALA A 45 -17.22 -38.19 31.15
N PRO A 46 -17.90 -37.97 32.29
CA PRO A 46 -18.85 -36.87 32.43
C PRO A 46 -18.17 -35.56 32.05
N ALA A 47 -18.74 -34.89 31.03
CA ALA A 47 -18.20 -33.64 30.52
C ALA A 47 -18.17 -32.62 31.67
N ALA A 48 -16.98 -32.09 31.95
CA ALA A 48 -16.84 -31.01 32.91
C ALA A 48 -17.78 -29.85 32.53
N PRO A 49 -18.40 -29.15 33.50
CA PRO A 49 -19.31 -28.06 33.22
C PRO A 49 -18.61 -26.99 32.36
N ALA A 50 -19.21 -26.67 31.22
CA ALA A 50 -18.65 -25.69 30.29
C ALA A 50 -18.74 -24.29 30.91
N LEU A 51 -17.59 -23.60 30.99
CA LEU A 51 -17.53 -22.21 31.44
C LEU A 51 -18.32 -21.30 30.50
N PRO A 52 -18.98 -20.24 31.00
CA PRO A 52 -19.72 -19.31 30.16
C PRO A 52 -18.78 -18.53 29.23
N ALA A 53 -19.26 -18.14 28.06
CA ALA A 53 -18.50 -17.30 27.14
C ALA A 53 -18.26 -15.89 27.73
N PRO A 54 -17.13 -15.24 27.41
CA PRO A 54 -16.83 -13.91 27.93
C PRO A 54 -17.79 -12.87 27.31
N GLN A 55 -18.30 -11.97 28.14
CA GLN A 55 -19.24 -10.93 27.71
C GLN A 55 -18.47 -9.70 27.21
N VAL A 56 -18.09 -9.71 25.93
CA VAL A 56 -17.29 -8.65 25.31
C VAL A 56 -17.98 -8.14 24.05
N THR A 57 -17.99 -6.82 23.86
CA THR A 57 -18.50 -6.19 22.64
C THR A 57 -17.36 -5.57 21.84
N LEU A 58 -17.32 -5.87 20.54
CA LEU A 58 -16.44 -5.25 19.56
C LEU A 58 -17.19 -4.15 18.83
N ASP A 59 -16.57 -2.99 18.69
CA ASP A 59 -17.05 -1.89 17.85
C ASP A 59 -15.91 -1.30 17.02
N VAL A 60 -16.21 -0.94 15.77
CA VAL A 60 -15.25 -0.36 14.83
C VAL A 60 -15.89 0.85 14.18
N GLU A 61 -15.27 2.00 14.36
CA GLU A 61 -15.81 3.29 13.94
C GLU A 61 -14.95 3.92 12.84
N PRO A 62 -15.54 4.28 11.69
CA PRO A 62 -14.85 5.13 10.72
C PRO A 62 -14.62 6.53 11.32
N PRO A 63 -13.63 7.29 10.83
CA PRO A 63 -13.36 8.63 11.30
C PRO A 63 -14.59 9.53 11.10
N ALA A 64 -14.91 10.33 12.13
CA ALA A 64 -16.07 11.22 12.12
C ALA A 64 -15.96 12.34 11.05
N SER A 65 -14.74 12.67 10.62
CA SER A 65 -14.48 13.68 9.60
C SER A 65 -13.48 13.14 8.57
N GLY A 66 -13.57 13.59 7.32
CA GLY A 66 -12.63 13.17 6.27
C GLY A 66 -11.20 13.68 6.45
N ALA A 67 -10.95 14.53 7.45
CA ALA A 67 -9.61 14.99 7.80
C ALA A 67 -8.83 13.94 8.60
N ASP A 68 -9.51 13.18 9.47
CA ASP A 68 -8.90 12.03 10.14
C ASP A 68 -8.99 10.82 9.22
N ARG A 69 -7.88 10.12 9.03
CA ARG A 69 -7.81 8.89 8.22
C ARG A 69 -7.87 7.64 9.08
N LEU A 70 -7.72 7.79 10.39
CA LEU A 70 -7.63 6.68 11.32
C LEU A 70 -9.03 6.30 11.81
N TRP A 71 -9.31 5.01 11.73
CA TRP A 71 -10.49 4.37 12.29
C TRP A 71 -10.23 4.04 13.76
N THR A 72 -11.30 3.90 14.54
CA THR A 72 -11.21 3.52 15.95
C THR A 72 -11.72 2.11 16.15
N LEU A 73 -10.88 1.23 16.68
CA LEU A 73 -11.25 -0.07 17.23
C LEU A 73 -11.58 0.11 18.71
N ARG A 74 -12.74 -0.38 19.17
CA ARG A 74 -13.14 -0.39 20.57
C ARG A 74 -13.57 -1.78 21.01
N VAL A 75 -13.05 -2.24 22.15
CA VAL A 75 -13.43 -3.52 22.77
C VAL A 75 -13.83 -3.26 24.21
N LYS A 76 -15.08 -3.58 24.59
CA LYS A 76 -15.61 -3.31 25.93
C LYS A 76 -15.92 -4.60 26.68
N ASN A 77 -15.45 -4.69 27.92
CA ASN A 77 -15.85 -5.74 28.85
C ASN A 77 -17.23 -5.40 29.42
N ALA A 78 -18.27 -6.11 28.97
CA ALA A 78 -19.63 -5.97 29.50
C ALA A 78 -19.90 -6.90 30.69
N GLY A 79 -18.98 -7.83 30.97
CA GLY A 79 -19.09 -8.81 32.04
C GLY A 79 -18.69 -8.26 33.41
N PRO A 80 -19.01 -9.00 34.48
CA PRO A 80 -18.72 -8.61 35.87
C PRO A 80 -17.29 -8.95 36.30
N THR A 81 -16.54 -9.72 35.51
CA THR A 81 -15.19 -10.18 35.85
C THR A 81 -14.14 -9.50 34.96
N PRO A 82 -12.97 -9.14 35.50
CA PRO A 82 -11.88 -8.63 34.67
C PRO A 82 -11.44 -9.70 33.66
N LEU A 83 -10.92 -9.26 32.52
CA LEU A 83 -10.44 -10.13 31.44
C LEU A 83 -9.12 -9.66 30.87
N ARG A 84 -8.33 -10.59 30.32
CA ARG A 84 -7.14 -10.30 29.54
C ARG A 84 -7.54 -10.13 28.08
N LEU A 85 -7.13 -9.02 27.45
CA LEU A 85 -7.40 -8.70 26.05
C LEU A 85 -6.09 -8.47 25.30
N VAL A 86 -5.87 -9.16 24.18
CA VAL A 86 -4.79 -8.85 23.22
C VAL A 86 -5.12 -7.55 22.50
N THR A 87 -4.15 -6.62 22.42
CA THR A 87 -4.35 -5.23 21.94
C THR A 87 -3.80 -4.96 20.55
N ASP A 88 -3.51 -5.99 19.75
CA ASP A 88 -2.93 -5.84 18.42
C ASP A 88 -4.01 -5.62 17.34
N PRO A 89 -4.07 -4.46 16.66
CA PRO A 89 -5.10 -4.17 15.66
C PRO A 89 -4.92 -5.02 14.38
N ARG A 90 -3.78 -5.67 14.19
CA ARG A 90 -3.52 -6.57 13.05
C ARG A 90 -4.35 -7.86 13.09
N LEU A 91 -4.98 -8.15 14.23
CA LEU A 91 -5.97 -9.22 14.37
C LEU A 91 -7.36 -8.84 13.85
N LEU A 92 -7.55 -7.58 13.42
CA LEU A 92 -8.80 -7.13 12.84
C LEU A 92 -8.97 -7.62 11.39
N ARG A 93 -10.19 -8.07 11.10
CA ARG A 93 -10.69 -8.43 9.78
C ARG A 93 -11.99 -7.67 9.54
N LEU A 94 -12.10 -7.02 8.39
CA LEU A 94 -13.35 -6.42 7.93
C LEU A 94 -13.90 -7.24 6.77
N ASP A 95 -15.18 -7.57 6.85
CA ASP A 95 -15.90 -8.24 5.77
C ASP A 95 -16.85 -7.23 5.13
N LEU A 96 -16.57 -6.91 3.85
CA LEU A 96 -17.33 -5.98 3.03
C LEU A 96 -18.30 -6.76 2.15
N PRO A 97 -19.59 -6.37 2.10
CA PRO A 97 -20.56 -7.00 1.22
C PRO A 97 -20.12 -6.83 -0.24
N PRO A 98 -20.47 -7.77 -1.12
CA PRO A 98 -20.18 -7.62 -2.54
C PRO A 98 -20.86 -6.37 -3.10
N THR A 99 -20.12 -5.59 -3.89
CA THR A 99 -20.66 -4.44 -4.62
C THR A 99 -21.27 -4.91 -5.93
N ALA A 100 -22.48 -4.43 -6.25
CA ALA A 100 -23.21 -4.82 -7.46
C ALA A 100 -22.49 -4.42 -8.77
N ASP A 101 -21.59 -3.44 -8.69
CA ASP A 101 -20.98 -2.75 -9.84
C ASP A 101 -19.53 -3.15 -10.14
N THR A 102 -19.10 -4.36 -9.77
CA THR A 102 -17.85 -4.89 -10.35
C THR A 102 -18.13 -5.27 -11.80
N GLY A 103 -18.22 -4.27 -12.68
CA GLY A 103 -18.54 -4.32 -14.11
C GLY A 103 -17.53 -5.08 -14.98
N THR A 104 -16.94 -6.14 -14.46
CA THR A 104 -16.20 -7.12 -15.22
C THR A 104 -17.24 -8.05 -15.83
N PRO A 105 -17.48 -8.01 -17.15
CA PRO A 105 -18.43 -8.91 -17.78
C PRO A 105 -18.01 -10.35 -17.49
N ALA A 106 -18.89 -11.09 -16.82
CA ALA A 106 -18.63 -12.49 -16.51
C ALA A 106 -18.37 -13.25 -17.83
N PRO A 107 -17.33 -14.09 -17.91
CA PRO A 107 -17.11 -14.92 -19.08
C PRO A 107 -18.36 -15.76 -19.34
N LYS A 108 -18.83 -15.77 -20.60
CA LYS A 108 -20.07 -16.44 -21.03
C LYS A 108 -20.10 -17.88 -20.50
N GLY A 109 -21.05 -18.17 -19.61
CA GLY A 109 -21.40 -19.55 -19.25
C GLY A 109 -21.68 -19.83 -17.77
N LYS A 110 -21.22 -19.01 -16.81
CA LYS A 110 -21.55 -19.18 -15.38
C LYS A 110 -21.66 -17.83 -14.67
N ALA A 111 -22.84 -17.51 -14.15
CA ALA A 111 -23.03 -16.37 -13.26
C ALA A 111 -22.21 -16.59 -11.99
N GLN A 112 -21.07 -15.91 -11.86
CA GLN A 112 -20.26 -15.97 -10.65
C GLN A 112 -20.95 -15.17 -9.56
N LYS A 113 -21.36 -15.84 -8.48
CA LYS A 113 -21.94 -15.18 -7.31
C LYS A 113 -20.94 -14.12 -6.80
N PRO A 114 -21.35 -12.85 -6.65
CA PRO A 114 -20.49 -11.81 -6.11
C PRO A 114 -19.89 -12.26 -4.77
N ARG A 115 -18.57 -12.16 -4.63
CA ARG A 115 -17.87 -12.57 -3.41
C ARG A 115 -17.71 -11.35 -2.48
N ALA A 116 -17.92 -11.57 -1.19
CA ALA A 116 -17.59 -10.58 -0.19
C ALA A 116 -16.08 -10.30 -0.23
N VAL A 117 -15.71 -9.04 -0.09
CA VAL A 117 -14.31 -8.62 -0.05
C VAL A 117 -13.85 -8.62 1.40
N VAL A 118 -12.78 -9.36 1.67
CA VAL A 118 -12.22 -9.50 3.01
C VAL A 118 -11.00 -8.61 3.11
N CYS A 119 -11.09 -7.56 3.92
CA CYS A 119 -9.96 -6.74 4.28
C CYS A 119 -9.31 -7.27 5.55
N ALA A 120 -8.11 -7.81 5.42
CA ALA A 120 -7.34 -8.22 6.57
C ALA A 120 -5.84 -8.23 6.24
N LEU A 121 -5.01 -8.20 7.27
CA LEU A 121 -3.58 -8.33 7.08
C LEU A 121 -3.24 -9.74 6.56
N PRO A 122 -2.26 -9.87 5.63
CA PRO A 122 -1.71 -11.17 5.24
C PRO A 122 -1.19 -11.96 6.44
N SER A 123 -1.16 -13.29 6.34
CA SER A 123 -0.78 -14.18 7.44
C SER A 123 0.61 -13.89 8.01
N ASP A 124 1.57 -13.51 7.17
CA ASP A 124 2.95 -13.16 7.57
C ASP A 124 3.05 -11.82 8.31
N GLY A 125 2.02 -10.96 8.21
CA GLY A 125 1.95 -9.70 8.94
C GLY A 125 1.25 -9.82 10.30
N ARG A 126 0.53 -10.91 10.56
CA ARG A 126 -0.25 -11.10 11.79
C ARG A 126 0.65 -11.57 12.94
N PRO A 127 0.33 -11.20 14.20
CA PRO A 127 1.02 -11.76 15.35
C PRO A 127 0.74 -13.28 15.45
N ALA A 128 1.78 -14.06 15.72
CA ALA A 128 1.68 -15.52 15.86
C ALA A 128 1.29 -15.97 17.28
N GLY A 129 1.35 -15.08 18.27
CA GLY A 129 1.06 -15.37 19.68
C GLY A 129 0.22 -14.27 20.31
N ASP A 130 0.08 -14.31 21.63
CA ASP A 130 -0.82 -13.40 22.35
C ASP A 130 -0.34 -11.93 22.38
N GLY A 131 0.89 -11.64 21.95
CA GLY A 131 1.38 -10.27 21.79
C GLY A 131 1.30 -9.42 23.06
N GLU A 132 1.07 -8.12 22.88
CA GLU A 132 0.77 -7.21 23.99
C GLU A 132 -0.70 -7.42 24.42
N ALA A 133 -0.92 -7.49 25.74
CA ALA A 133 -2.23 -7.68 26.32
C ALA A 133 -2.48 -6.70 27.47
N VAL A 134 -3.74 -6.33 27.67
CA VAL A 134 -4.21 -5.45 28.74
C VAL A 134 -5.28 -6.16 29.57
N VAL A 135 -5.34 -5.85 30.87
CA VAL A 135 -6.45 -6.27 31.72
C VAL A 135 -7.58 -5.26 31.60
N LEU A 136 -8.75 -5.69 31.12
CA LEU A 136 -9.97 -4.90 31.10
C LEU A 136 -10.84 -5.22 32.31
N ALA A 137 -10.91 -4.27 33.24
CA ALA A 137 -11.85 -4.34 34.35
C ALA A 137 -13.32 -4.34 33.87
N PRO A 138 -14.26 -4.79 34.72
CA PRO A 138 -15.69 -4.77 34.40
C PRO A 138 -16.17 -3.39 33.95
N GLY A 139 -16.93 -3.33 32.87
CA GLY A 139 -17.48 -2.10 32.29
C GLY A 139 -16.47 -1.24 31.51
N LYS A 140 -15.17 -1.54 31.58
CA LYS A 140 -14.12 -0.76 30.93
C LYS A 140 -13.96 -1.12 29.45
N ALA A 141 -13.47 -0.15 28.68
CA ALA A 141 -13.17 -0.33 27.26
C ALA A 141 -11.71 -0.07 26.91
N TYR A 142 -11.19 -0.87 25.98
CA TYR A 142 -9.98 -0.59 25.22
C TYR A 142 -10.37 0.13 23.92
N ALA A 143 -9.62 1.16 23.55
CA ALA A 143 -9.78 1.85 22.27
C ALA A 143 -8.43 2.13 21.61
N GLN A 144 -8.36 1.94 20.29
CA GLN A 144 -7.14 2.17 19.51
C GLN A 144 -7.46 2.70 18.12
N LYS A 145 -6.67 3.67 17.66
CA LYS A 145 -6.72 4.18 16.30
C LYS A 145 -5.89 3.30 15.35
N PHE A 146 -6.37 3.07 14.14
CA PHE A 146 -5.66 2.32 13.11
C PHE A 146 -5.98 2.83 11.69
N ASP A 147 -5.08 2.64 10.73
CA ASP A 147 -5.34 2.99 9.32
C ASP A 147 -5.98 1.79 8.60
N VAL A 148 -7.25 1.93 8.18
CA VAL A 148 -8.00 0.87 7.48
C VAL A 148 -7.33 0.43 6.18
N ARG A 149 -6.52 1.28 5.54
CA ARG A 149 -5.80 0.96 4.28
C ARG A 149 -4.74 -0.12 4.49
N THR A 150 -4.29 -0.33 5.73
CA THR A 150 -3.40 -1.46 6.06
C THR A 150 -4.11 -2.80 5.91
N LEU A 151 -5.42 -2.85 6.18
CA LEU A 151 -6.28 -4.03 6.09
C LEU A 151 -6.91 -4.15 4.69
N CYS A 152 -7.52 -3.07 4.20
CA CYS A 152 -8.14 -2.96 2.88
C CYS A 152 -7.11 -2.46 1.84
N PHE A 153 -6.09 -3.27 1.56
CA PHE A 153 -5.03 -2.89 0.62
C PHE A 153 -5.30 -3.42 -0.79
N GLY A 154 -5.15 -2.55 -1.79
CA GLY A 154 -5.32 -2.89 -3.21
C GLY A 154 -6.58 -2.28 -3.83
N ASP A 155 -6.56 -2.13 -5.16
CA ASP A 155 -7.60 -1.42 -5.92
C ASP A 155 -9.01 -2.02 -5.73
N GLU A 156 -9.14 -3.34 -5.56
CA GLU A 156 -10.43 -3.99 -5.30
C GLU A 156 -10.93 -3.71 -3.89
N ALA A 157 -10.10 -3.92 -2.88
CA ALA A 157 -10.46 -3.72 -1.47
C ALA A 157 -10.89 -2.29 -1.20
N GLU A 158 -10.19 -1.32 -1.77
CA GLU A 158 -10.52 0.09 -1.60
C GLU A 158 -11.77 0.52 -2.36
N ARG A 159 -11.95 0.02 -3.59
CA ARG A 159 -13.18 0.29 -4.34
C ARG A 159 -14.38 -0.29 -3.60
N SER A 160 -14.24 -1.50 -3.07
CA SER A 160 -15.27 -2.11 -2.23
C SER A 160 -15.49 -1.34 -0.95
N LEU A 161 -14.44 -0.88 -0.26
CA LEU A 161 -14.59 -0.06 0.95
C LEU A 161 -15.31 1.26 0.65
N ALA A 162 -15.00 1.92 -0.46
CA ALA A 162 -15.64 3.18 -0.86
C ALA A 162 -17.09 3.00 -1.29
N ALA A 163 -17.45 1.87 -1.89
CA ALA A 163 -18.79 1.59 -2.40
C ALA A 163 -19.68 0.79 -1.44
N SER A 164 -19.14 0.23 -0.36
CA SER A 164 -19.90 -0.58 0.58
C SER A 164 -20.77 0.29 1.49
N PRO A 165 -22.10 0.06 1.55
CA PRO A 165 -22.98 0.80 2.46
C PRO A 165 -22.86 0.30 3.90
N THR A 166 -22.38 -0.93 4.09
CA THR A 166 -22.22 -1.59 5.39
C THR A 166 -20.92 -2.38 5.43
N PHE A 167 -20.47 -2.72 6.63
CA PHE A 167 -19.36 -3.64 6.86
C PHE A 167 -19.58 -4.38 8.19
N SER A 168 -18.95 -5.54 8.33
CA SER A 168 -18.84 -6.24 9.61
C SER A 168 -17.38 -6.42 9.98
N ALA A 169 -17.10 -6.68 11.26
CA ALA A 169 -15.74 -6.83 11.74
C ALA A 169 -15.60 -8.07 12.62
N THR A 170 -14.47 -8.76 12.50
CA THR A 170 -14.06 -9.82 13.41
C THR A 170 -12.68 -9.47 13.95
N TYR A 171 -12.49 -9.60 15.25
CA TYR A 171 -11.23 -9.34 15.93
C TYR A 171 -10.73 -10.63 16.59
N GLY A 172 -9.58 -11.14 16.16
CA GLY A 172 -8.94 -12.31 16.76
C GLY A 172 -8.15 -13.19 15.80
N PHE A 173 -7.85 -14.41 16.23
CA PHE A 173 -7.01 -15.35 15.49
C PHE A 173 -7.85 -16.20 14.51
N ALA A 174 -7.33 -16.42 13.30
CA ALA A 174 -8.08 -17.08 12.22
C ALA A 174 -8.19 -18.62 12.38
N ASP A 175 -7.45 -19.22 13.31
CA ASP A 175 -7.38 -20.67 13.45
C ASP A 175 -8.64 -21.24 14.10
N ARG A 176 -9.12 -22.38 13.58
CA ARG A 176 -10.37 -23.02 14.03
C ARG A 176 -10.25 -23.89 15.29
N GLY A 177 -9.09 -23.88 15.95
CA GLY A 177 -8.82 -24.71 17.13
C GLY A 177 -9.06 -23.99 18.46
N LEU A 178 -9.32 -24.77 19.51
CA LEU A 178 -9.39 -24.32 20.92
C LEU A 178 -8.02 -24.18 21.59
N THR A 179 -6.95 -24.19 20.80
CA THR A 179 -5.60 -23.94 21.29
C THR A 179 -5.31 -22.45 21.28
N ALA A 180 -4.53 -21.99 22.25
CA ALA A 180 -3.91 -20.67 22.23
C ALA A 180 -3.22 -20.41 20.88
N PRO A 181 -3.12 -19.15 20.43
CA PRO A 181 -3.44 -17.93 21.16
C PRO A 181 -4.95 -17.58 21.20
N PHE A 182 -5.35 -16.82 22.22
CA PHE A 182 -6.72 -16.32 22.40
C PHE A 182 -6.73 -14.80 22.47
N VAL A 183 -7.74 -14.17 21.86
CA VAL A 183 -7.85 -12.70 21.89
C VAL A 183 -8.38 -12.22 23.23
N VAL A 184 -9.26 -13.00 23.87
CA VAL A 184 -9.79 -12.76 25.21
C VAL A 184 -9.59 -14.01 26.05
N GLY A 185 -9.09 -13.84 27.26
CA GLY A 185 -8.91 -14.93 28.22
C GLY A 185 -9.08 -14.49 29.67
N PRO A 186 -9.08 -15.45 30.60
CA PRO A 186 -9.00 -15.17 32.03
C PRO A 186 -7.66 -14.49 32.39
N LEU A 187 -7.54 -14.01 33.62
CA LEU A 187 -6.27 -13.50 34.12
C LEU A 187 -5.31 -14.65 34.43
N ASP A 188 -4.03 -14.41 34.21
CA ASP A 188 -2.95 -15.36 34.54
C ASP A 188 -2.48 -15.18 36.00
N ASP A 189 -3.40 -14.93 36.94
CA ASP A 189 -3.11 -14.66 38.36
C ASP A 189 -3.25 -15.90 39.26
N GLY A 190 -3.52 -17.07 38.66
CA GLY A 190 -3.74 -18.32 39.37
C GLY A 190 -5.15 -18.50 39.93
N THR A 191 -6.06 -17.53 39.74
CA THR A 191 -7.47 -17.71 40.10
C THR A 191 -8.16 -18.68 39.11
N PRO A 192 -9.09 -19.52 39.58
CA PRO A 192 -9.86 -20.38 38.70
C PRO A 192 -10.64 -19.55 37.66
N PRO A 193 -10.59 -19.91 36.36
CA PRO A 193 -11.26 -19.14 35.32
C PRO A 193 -12.78 -19.18 35.51
N THR A 194 -13.40 -17.99 35.54
CA THR A 194 -14.85 -17.84 35.66
C THR A 194 -15.56 -17.84 34.30
N HIS A 195 -14.80 -17.74 33.22
CA HIS A 195 -15.29 -17.68 31.85
C HIS A 195 -14.34 -18.42 30.90
N ALA A 196 -14.88 -18.86 29.76
CA ALA A 196 -14.08 -19.46 28.69
C ALA A 196 -13.22 -18.41 27.99
N SER A 197 -12.11 -18.85 27.39
CA SER A 197 -11.34 -18.01 26.48
C SER A 197 -12.05 -17.88 25.12
N ALA A 198 -11.95 -16.73 24.49
CA ALA A 198 -12.49 -16.49 23.14
C ALA A 198 -11.35 -16.24 22.15
N LYS A 199 -11.40 -16.93 21.01
CA LYS A 199 -10.41 -16.80 19.94
C LYS A 199 -10.70 -15.63 19.01
N THR A 200 -11.99 -15.31 18.86
CA THR A 200 -12.50 -14.23 18.04
C THR A 200 -13.68 -13.55 18.70
N ILE A 201 -13.82 -12.26 18.49
CA ILE A 201 -14.99 -11.46 18.84
C ILE A 201 -15.53 -10.86 17.54
N ALA A 202 -16.85 -10.82 17.38
CA ALA A 202 -17.48 -10.30 16.18
C ALA A 202 -18.31 -9.05 16.49
N MET A 203 -18.29 -8.10 15.56
CA MET A 203 -19.18 -6.96 15.50
C MET A 203 -20.28 -7.27 14.48
N ALA A 204 -21.52 -6.92 14.81
CA ALA A 204 -22.63 -6.98 13.85
C ALA A 204 -22.38 -6.04 12.66
N SER A 205 -23.12 -6.25 11.56
CA SER A 205 -23.03 -5.37 10.39
C SER A 205 -23.42 -3.92 10.78
N ARG A 206 -22.54 -2.97 10.46
CA ARG A 206 -22.72 -1.53 10.71
C ARG A 206 -22.74 -0.76 9.40
N ALA A 207 -23.50 0.33 9.35
CA ALA A 207 -23.51 1.23 8.20
C ALA A 207 -22.17 1.99 8.09
N LEU A 208 -21.59 2.02 6.90
CA LEU A 208 -20.40 2.77 6.59
C LEU A 208 -20.80 4.17 6.13
N LYS A 209 -21.01 5.08 7.10
CA LYS A 209 -21.27 6.49 6.79
C LYS A 209 -19.94 7.20 6.54
N LEU A 210 -19.36 6.97 5.37
CA LEU A 210 -18.20 7.76 4.93
C LEU A 210 -18.67 9.20 4.66
N PRO A 211 -17.93 10.22 5.12
CA PRO A 211 -18.18 11.57 4.68
C PRO A 211 -18.10 11.58 3.16
N ALA A 212 -19.10 12.16 2.49
CA ALA A 212 -19.10 12.28 1.03
C ALA A 212 -17.75 12.86 0.61
N PRO A 213 -17.10 12.32 -0.44
CA PRO A 213 -15.79 12.77 -0.85
C PRO A 213 -15.86 14.28 -1.04
N ALA A 214 -15.10 15.02 -0.21
CA ALA A 214 -15.03 16.46 -0.34
C ALA A 214 -14.68 16.73 -1.80
N LYS A 215 -15.58 17.42 -2.50
CA LYS A 215 -15.51 17.68 -3.94
C LYS A 215 -14.10 18.19 -4.20
N SER A 216 -13.23 17.32 -4.73
CA SER A 216 -11.80 17.62 -4.85
C SER A 216 -11.75 18.95 -5.58
N PRO A 217 -11.16 20.03 -5.00
CA PRO A 217 -11.12 21.31 -5.65
C PRO A 217 -10.48 21.06 -7.00
N ALA A 218 -11.30 21.16 -8.06
CA ALA A 218 -10.87 20.89 -9.41
C ALA A 218 -9.60 21.71 -9.58
N ALA A 219 -8.50 21.02 -9.91
CA ALA A 219 -7.16 21.57 -10.05
C ALA A 219 -7.31 22.98 -10.62
N SER A 220 -7.16 23.97 -9.74
CA SER A 220 -7.37 25.37 -10.08
C SER A 220 -6.36 25.63 -11.18
N ALA A 221 -6.85 25.70 -12.42
CA ALA A 221 -6.04 26.03 -13.57
C ALA A 221 -5.32 27.32 -13.18
N ALA A 222 -4.00 27.23 -13.03
CA ALA A 222 -3.18 28.36 -12.67
C ALA A 222 -3.57 29.52 -13.59
N PRO A 223 -4.04 30.67 -13.06
CA PRO A 223 -4.24 31.83 -13.90
C PRO A 223 -2.86 32.17 -14.48
N ALA A 224 -2.74 32.09 -15.80
CA ALA A 224 -1.60 32.60 -16.52
C ALA A 224 -1.59 34.13 -16.37
N SER A 225 -1.06 34.62 -15.26
CA SER A 225 -0.78 36.04 -15.05
C SER A 225 0.44 36.39 -15.90
N ALA A 226 0.18 36.79 -17.14
CA ALA A 226 1.13 37.55 -17.94
C ALA A 226 1.41 38.88 -17.22
N PRO A 227 2.68 39.29 -16.99
CA PRO A 227 3.00 40.62 -16.52
C PRO A 227 2.63 41.63 -17.61
N ALA A 228 1.69 42.52 -17.30
CA ALA A 228 1.42 43.70 -18.13
C ALA A 228 2.64 44.62 -18.10
N ALA A 229 3.23 44.86 -19.27
CA ALA A 229 4.27 45.87 -19.46
C ALA A 229 3.66 47.29 -19.31
N PRO A 230 4.41 48.26 -18.76
CA PRO A 230 3.96 49.64 -18.70
C PRO A 230 3.99 50.29 -20.10
N THR A 231 2.83 50.79 -20.52
CA THR A 231 2.63 51.59 -21.72
C THR A 231 3.19 53.00 -21.51
N SER A 232 4.29 53.34 -22.16
CA SER A 232 4.71 54.74 -22.35
C SER A 232 4.24 55.19 -23.74
N ALA A 233 3.35 56.18 -23.74
CA ALA A 233 2.84 56.84 -24.93
C ALA A 233 3.88 57.80 -25.53
N THR A 234 3.93 57.87 -26.86
CA THR A 234 4.49 59.00 -27.61
C THR A 234 3.67 59.20 -28.89
N PRO A 235 3.18 60.41 -29.18
CA PRO A 235 2.50 60.71 -30.43
C PRO A 235 3.46 61.39 -31.43
N ALA A 236 3.43 60.99 -32.71
CA ALA A 236 3.52 61.91 -33.85
C ALA A 236 3.53 61.20 -35.22
N SER A 237 2.83 61.85 -36.14
CA SER A 237 3.01 61.90 -37.60
C SER A 237 2.52 60.73 -38.45
N ALA A 238 1.36 61.00 -39.06
CA ALA A 238 0.82 60.33 -40.22
C ALA A 238 1.75 60.44 -41.44
N THR A 239 1.91 59.34 -42.17
CA THR A 239 2.39 59.31 -43.56
C THR A 239 1.52 58.32 -44.35
N PRO A 240 1.13 58.63 -45.61
CA PRO A 240 0.16 57.83 -46.35
C PRO A 240 0.76 56.54 -46.94
N ALA A 241 -0.02 55.48 -46.80
CA ALA A 241 -0.09 54.20 -47.52
C ALA A 241 0.98 53.87 -48.59
N THR A 242 1.71 52.78 -48.33
CA THR A 242 2.25 51.87 -49.36
C THR A 242 1.65 50.48 -49.09
N PRO A 243 1.09 49.77 -50.09
CA PRO A 243 0.53 48.43 -49.89
C PRO A 243 1.66 47.43 -49.65
N ALA A 244 1.90 47.11 -48.38
CA ALA A 244 2.88 46.13 -47.97
C ALA A 244 2.35 44.71 -48.19
N SER A 245 3.20 43.89 -48.80
CA SER A 245 3.08 42.45 -49.00
C SER A 245 2.61 41.71 -47.74
N PRO A 246 1.90 40.56 -47.88
CA PRO A 246 1.37 39.80 -46.75
C PRO A 246 2.49 39.44 -45.77
N THR A 247 2.42 40.04 -44.58
CA THR A 247 3.29 39.74 -43.44
C THR A 247 3.17 38.24 -43.13
N PRO A 248 4.27 37.46 -43.17
CA PRO A 248 4.23 36.06 -42.77
C PRO A 248 3.76 35.97 -41.31
N SER A 249 2.74 35.14 -41.08
CA SER A 249 2.18 34.86 -39.76
C SER A 249 3.33 34.53 -38.79
N PRO A 250 3.42 35.18 -37.60
CA PRO A 250 4.52 34.97 -36.69
C PRO A 250 4.65 33.47 -36.38
N ALA A 251 5.85 32.93 -36.63
CA ALA A 251 6.17 31.53 -36.42
C ALA A 251 5.69 31.12 -35.03
N THR A 252 4.70 30.22 -34.99
CA THR A 252 4.14 29.69 -33.76
C THR A 252 5.29 29.07 -32.97
N SER A 253 5.57 29.65 -31.81
CA SER A 253 6.63 29.20 -30.90
C SER A 253 6.50 27.68 -30.72
N PRO A 254 7.59 26.90 -30.92
CA PRO A 254 7.50 25.44 -30.93
C PRO A 254 6.88 24.95 -29.62
N LEU A 255 5.74 24.27 -29.74
CA LEU A 255 4.96 23.82 -28.60
C LEU A 255 5.85 22.92 -27.71
N ALA A 256 5.90 23.25 -26.41
CA ALA A 256 6.66 22.46 -25.44
C ALA A 256 6.23 20.98 -25.50
N PRO A 257 7.16 20.02 -25.43
CA PRO A 257 6.83 18.60 -25.48
C PRO A 257 5.91 18.22 -24.31
N ARG A 258 4.87 17.45 -24.62
CA ARG A 258 3.93 16.90 -23.62
C ARG A 258 4.40 15.51 -23.22
N LEU A 259 4.82 15.37 -21.97
CA LEU A 259 5.23 14.11 -21.36
C LEU A 259 4.30 13.82 -20.17
N THR A 260 3.89 12.57 -20.04
CA THR A 260 3.07 12.10 -18.91
C THR A 260 3.80 10.98 -18.20
N ALA A 261 4.01 11.11 -16.89
CA ALA A 261 4.52 10.04 -16.06
C ALA A 261 3.36 9.25 -15.41
N THR A 262 3.52 7.93 -15.35
CA THR A 262 2.65 7.03 -14.61
C THR A 262 3.52 6.10 -13.77
N GLN A 263 2.97 5.53 -12.71
CA GLN A 263 3.73 4.65 -11.83
C GLN A 263 2.88 3.49 -11.31
N THR A 264 3.55 2.45 -10.79
CA THR A 264 2.88 1.33 -10.11
C THR A 264 1.91 1.86 -9.07
N ARG A 265 0.65 1.43 -9.07
CA ARG A 265 -0.34 2.01 -8.13
C ARG A 265 -0.22 1.49 -6.71
N THR A 266 0.09 0.20 -6.55
CA THR A 266 0.14 -0.48 -5.26
C THR A 266 1.34 -1.42 -5.20
N ILE A 267 2.04 -1.41 -4.08
CA ILE A 267 3.15 -2.33 -3.78
C ILE A 267 2.89 -2.93 -2.39
N ASP A 268 2.94 -4.25 -2.27
CA ASP A 268 2.83 -4.93 -0.98
C ASP A 268 4.13 -5.68 -0.72
N ALA A 269 4.94 -5.17 0.21
CA ALA A 269 6.27 -5.69 0.48
C ALA A 269 6.48 -5.89 1.98
N ARG A 270 7.42 -6.79 2.33
CA ARG A 270 7.83 -6.95 3.72
C ARG A 270 8.56 -5.71 4.20
N ASP A 271 9.50 -5.21 3.42
CA ASP A 271 10.38 -4.07 3.69
C ASP A 271 10.63 -3.28 2.39
N ALA A 272 11.35 -2.15 2.51
CA ALA A 272 11.66 -1.28 1.40
C ALA A 272 12.64 -1.89 0.38
N ASP A 273 13.45 -2.87 0.77
CA ASP A 273 14.41 -3.55 -0.11
C ASP A 273 13.71 -4.55 -1.04
N GLY A 274 12.60 -5.13 -0.60
CA GLY A 274 11.71 -5.92 -1.46
C GLY A 274 10.73 -5.10 -2.31
N ALA A 275 10.67 -3.78 -2.11
CA ALA A 275 9.69 -2.91 -2.76
C ALA A 275 10.24 -2.29 -4.06
N THR A 276 9.69 -2.70 -5.21
CA THR A 276 10.06 -2.17 -6.52
C THR A 276 8.99 -1.24 -7.08
N LEU A 277 9.37 0.02 -7.34
CA LEU A 277 8.52 1.02 -7.99
C LEU A 277 8.88 1.12 -9.47
N THR A 278 7.90 0.99 -10.35
CA THR A 278 8.10 1.22 -11.79
C THR A 278 7.46 2.53 -12.20
N VAL A 279 8.24 3.40 -12.83
CA VAL A 279 7.81 4.66 -13.43
C VAL A 279 7.81 4.49 -14.94
N THR A 280 6.71 4.84 -15.59
CA THR A 280 6.54 4.80 -17.05
C THR A 280 6.28 6.19 -17.58
N LEU A 281 7.17 6.66 -18.45
CA LEU A 281 7.05 7.95 -19.10
C LEU A 281 6.50 7.76 -20.51
N LYS A 282 5.48 8.53 -20.88
CA LYS A 282 4.86 8.52 -22.20
C LYS A 282 5.06 9.85 -22.89
N ASN A 283 5.48 9.82 -24.15
CA ASN A 283 5.50 10.99 -25.00
C ASN A 283 4.15 11.17 -25.71
N GLU A 284 3.44 12.23 -25.35
CA GLU A 284 2.15 12.61 -25.93
C GLU A 284 2.27 13.71 -26.99
N SER A 285 3.49 14.17 -27.26
CA SER A 285 3.76 15.12 -28.33
C SER A 285 3.81 14.44 -29.71
N SER A 286 3.72 15.27 -30.75
CA SER A 286 3.83 14.85 -32.15
C SER A 286 5.27 14.64 -32.63
N ARG A 287 6.28 14.97 -31.80
CA ARG A 287 7.70 14.86 -32.14
C ARG A 287 8.45 13.91 -31.20
N ALA A 288 9.59 13.40 -31.65
CA ALA A 288 10.47 12.66 -30.75
C ALA A 288 11.04 13.61 -29.69
N VAL A 289 11.23 13.09 -28.47
CA VAL A 289 11.80 13.84 -27.35
C VAL A 289 13.04 13.11 -26.86
N ALA A 290 14.17 13.82 -26.82
CA ALA A 290 15.41 13.36 -26.22
C ALA A 290 15.42 13.74 -24.74
N LEU A 291 15.69 12.79 -23.84
CA LEU A 291 15.77 13.06 -22.40
C LEU A 291 16.65 12.03 -21.67
N ALA A 292 17.03 12.32 -20.43
CA ALA A 292 17.66 11.36 -19.54
C ALA A 292 16.61 10.62 -18.72
N PHE A 293 16.28 9.38 -19.11
CA PHE A 293 15.34 8.56 -18.36
C PHE A 293 16.02 7.33 -17.76
N ARG A 294 16.52 7.49 -16.53
CA ARG A 294 17.30 6.49 -15.79
C ARG A 294 16.79 6.36 -14.35
N PRO A 295 17.17 5.31 -13.61
CA PRO A 295 16.90 5.24 -12.17
C PRO A 295 17.36 6.50 -11.42
N SER A 296 18.49 7.09 -11.82
CA SER A 296 19.05 8.32 -11.24
C SER A 296 18.39 9.62 -11.73
N SER A 297 17.37 9.58 -12.58
CA SER A 297 16.57 10.78 -12.91
C SER A 297 15.22 10.77 -12.19
N ILE A 298 14.95 9.74 -11.37
CA ILE A 298 13.70 9.58 -10.64
C ILE A 298 13.91 10.14 -9.22
N ALA A 299 13.20 11.21 -8.92
CA ALA A 299 13.05 11.73 -7.56
C ALA A 299 11.75 11.20 -6.96
N LEU A 300 11.76 10.90 -5.67
CA LEU A 300 10.58 10.40 -4.95
C LEU A 300 10.27 11.32 -3.77
N ILE A 301 8.98 11.59 -3.56
CA ILE A 301 8.47 12.12 -2.30
C ILE A 301 7.71 11.00 -1.61
N VAL A 302 8.21 10.58 -0.46
CA VAL A 302 7.63 9.51 0.36
C VAL A 302 6.95 10.14 1.56
N THR A 303 5.67 9.85 1.77
CA THR A 303 4.91 10.21 2.96
C THR A 303 4.70 8.96 3.80
N ALA A 304 5.23 8.97 5.03
CA ALA A 304 5.13 7.89 6.01
C ALA A 304 3.71 7.77 6.60
N PRO A 305 3.39 6.64 7.25
CA PRO A 305 2.14 6.46 8.00
C PRO A 305 1.89 7.56 9.05
N SER A 306 2.96 8.03 9.72
CA SER A 306 2.91 9.18 10.63
C SER A 306 2.64 10.52 9.97
N GLY A 307 2.69 10.61 8.64
CA GLY A 307 2.60 11.84 7.87
C GLY A 307 3.94 12.55 7.64
N ALA A 308 5.05 12.05 8.21
CA ALA A 308 6.38 12.56 7.92
C ALA A 308 6.70 12.40 6.43
N THR A 309 7.40 13.39 5.84
CA THR A 309 7.78 13.34 4.43
C THR A 309 9.30 13.24 4.28
N ALA A 310 9.74 12.40 3.36
CA ALA A 310 11.13 12.25 2.96
C ALA A 310 11.25 12.45 1.45
N ARG A 311 12.34 13.09 1.03
CA ARG A 311 12.72 13.18 -0.39
C ARG A 311 13.81 12.15 -0.66
N CYS A 312 13.63 11.36 -1.70
CA CYS A 312 14.58 10.35 -2.14
C CYS A 312 15.03 10.62 -3.57
N GLY A 313 16.16 10.02 -3.94
CA GLY A 313 16.77 10.23 -5.25
C GLY A 313 17.69 11.45 -5.27
N PRO A 314 18.28 11.74 -6.44
CA PRO A 314 19.32 12.75 -6.55
C PRO A 314 18.77 14.17 -6.41
N ALA A 315 19.58 15.06 -5.85
CA ALA A 315 19.29 16.49 -5.74
C ALA A 315 19.37 17.25 -7.08
N GLY A 316 19.72 16.54 -8.17
CA GLY A 316 19.87 17.05 -9.53
C GLY A 316 20.83 16.17 -10.32
N ALA A 317 20.62 16.04 -11.63
CA ALA A 317 21.55 15.35 -12.51
C ALA A 317 22.53 16.36 -13.12
N THR A 318 23.83 16.11 -13.02
CA THR A 318 24.86 16.96 -13.63
C THR A 318 25.45 16.29 -14.86
N GLY A 319 25.14 16.83 -16.04
CA GLY A 319 25.74 16.46 -17.33
C GLY A 319 25.35 15.06 -17.83
N LEU A 320 25.13 14.94 -19.14
CA LEU A 320 24.96 13.64 -19.79
C LEU A 320 25.95 13.44 -20.91
N ALA A 321 26.60 12.28 -20.89
CA ALA A 321 27.17 11.72 -22.09
C ALA A 321 26.04 11.43 -23.10
N ARG A 322 26.30 11.65 -24.39
CA ARG A 322 25.33 11.43 -25.47
C ARG A 322 24.74 10.00 -25.49
N GLU A 323 25.51 9.02 -25.02
CA GLU A 323 25.11 7.62 -24.93
C GLU A 323 24.06 7.32 -23.85
N LEU A 324 23.80 8.25 -22.93
CA LEU A 324 22.86 8.09 -21.82
C LEU A 324 21.47 8.69 -22.12
N VAL A 325 21.25 9.10 -23.36
CA VAL A 325 20.04 9.78 -23.82
C VAL A 325 19.03 8.76 -24.31
N THR A 326 17.80 8.88 -23.82
CA THR A 326 16.65 8.10 -24.27
C THR A 326 15.84 8.93 -25.26
N TYR A 327 15.62 8.39 -26.45
CA TYR A 327 14.76 8.99 -27.47
C TYR A 327 13.36 8.38 -27.43
N LEU A 328 12.39 9.14 -26.92
CA LEU A 328 10.98 8.74 -26.92
C LEU A 328 10.29 9.24 -28.20
N ARG A 329 9.98 8.31 -29.10
CA ARG A 329 9.16 8.60 -30.29
C ARG A 329 7.74 9.04 -29.91
N PRO A 330 7.02 9.76 -30.80
CA PRO A 330 5.62 10.14 -30.58
C PRO A 330 4.76 8.94 -30.17
N GLY A 331 3.96 9.10 -29.11
CA GLY A 331 3.05 8.07 -28.59
C GLY A 331 3.73 6.88 -27.92
N ARG A 332 5.07 6.82 -27.87
CA ARG A 332 5.81 5.72 -27.22
C ARG A 332 6.02 5.99 -25.73
N SER A 333 6.25 4.89 -25.01
CA SER A 333 6.57 4.92 -23.59
C SER A 333 7.90 4.21 -23.33
N ALA A 334 8.56 4.62 -22.26
CA ALA A 334 9.66 3.88 -21.65
C ALA A 334 9.36 3.69 -20.15
N SER A 335 9.91 2.63 -19.57
CA SER A 335 9.74 2.34 -18.14
C SER A 335 11.09 2.17 -17.46
N GLN A 336 11.17 2.61 -16.21
CA GLN A 336 12.32 2.44 -15.34
C GLN A 336 11.83 1.95 -13.98
N SER A 337 12.56 1.01 -13.39
CA SER A 337 12.24 0.45 -12.08
C SER A 337 13.31 0.81 -11.07
N VAL A 338 12.89 1.14 -9.85
CA VAL A 338 13.76 1.46 -8.72
C VAL A 338 13.38 0.63 -7.50
N VAL A 339 14.38 0.18 -6.75
CA VAL A 339 14.19 -0.45 -5.45
C VAL A 339 14.19 0.63 -4.39
N LEU A 340 13.11 0.75 -3.61
CA LEU A 340 12.90 1.90 -2.73
C LEU A 340 13.97 2.01 -1.64
N GLY A 341 14.36 0.89 -1.02
CA GLY A 341 15.41 0.85 0.01
C GLY A 341 16.81 1.28 -0.48
N ARG A 342 17.04 1.31 -1.80
CA ARG A 342 18.30 1.77 -2.40
C ARG A 342 18.31 3.25 -2.77
N VAL A 343 17.14 3.84 -3.00
CA VAL A 343 17.00 5.22 -3.48
C VAL A 343 16.70 6.19 -2.34
N CYS A 344 16.08 5.69 -1.28
CA CYS A 344 15.71 6.47 -0.10
C CYS A 344 16.72 6.33 1.04
N PRO A 345 16.81 7.33 1.94
CA PRO A 345 17.56 7.17 3.17
C PRO A 345 16.95 6.06 4.03
N THR A 346 17.76 5.41 4.87
CA THR A 346 17.37 4.24 5.67
C THR A 346 16.12 4.51 6.52
N ASN A 347 15.99 5.73 7.05
CA ASN A 347 14.89 6.11 7.93
C ASN A 347 13.58 6.48 7.21
N ALA A 348 13.55 6.52 5.88
CA ALA A 348 12.33 6.84 5.13
C ALA A 348 11.25 5.76 5.31
N PHE A 349 11.64 4.55 5.70
CA PHE A 349 10.81 3.35 5.75
C PHE A 349 10.87 2.63 7.11
N ASP A 350 11.14 3.36 8.20
CA ASP A 350 11.27 2.74 9.54
C ASP A 350 9.92 2.29 10.15
N GLU A 351 8.80 2.80 9.64
CA GLU A 351 7.47 2.55 10.19
C GLU A 351 6.74 1.43 9.40
N ARG A 352 6.03 0.56 10.11
CA ARG A 352 5.07 -0.33 9.47
C ARG A 352 3.79 0.44 9.12
N GLY A 353 3.22 0.19 7.94
CA GLY A 353 1.96 0.84 7.54
C GLY A 353 1.83 1.05 6.04
N VAL A 354 0.99 2.01 5.64
CA VAL A 354 0.81 2.39 4.23
C VAL A 354 1.50 3.73 3.95
N TYR A 355 2.49 3.70 3.08
CA TYR A 355 3.19 4.86 2.56
C TYR A 355 2.52 5.38 1.29
N GLU A 356 2.58 6.69 1.08
CA GLU A 356 2.24 7.32 -0.21
C GLU A 356 3.52 7.82 -0.88
N ILE A 357 3.77 7.37 -2.11
CA ILE A 357 5.00 7.68 -2.84
C ILE A 357 4.63 8.39 -4.13
N ARG A 358 5.15 9.59 -4.36
CA ARG A 358 5.00 10.31 -5.63
C ARG A 358 6.34 10.34 -6.34
N ALA A 359 6.40 9.84 -7.57
CA ALA A 359 7.59 9.94 -8.39
C ALA A 359 7.52 11.16 -9.29
N SER A 360 8.68 11.76 -9.52
CA SER A 360 8.90 12.75 -10.57
C SER A 360 10.17 12.41 -11.34
N VAL A 361 10.16 12.72 -12.63
CA VAL A 361 11.34 12.58 -13.49
C VAL A 361 11.97 13.95 -13.65
N ASP A 362 13.12 14.17 -13.01
CA ASP A 362 13.84 15.46 -13.03
C ASP A 362 14.95 15.42 -14.08
N ASN A 363 14.77 16.18 -15.15
CA ASN A 363 15.75 16.39 -16.22
C ASN A 363 16.37 17.80 -16.14
N ARG A 364 16.29 18.50 -15.01
CA ARG A 364 16.99 19.78 -14.90
C ARG A 364 18.50 19.54 -14.86
N GLY A 365 19.26 20.37 -15.58
CA GLY A 365 20.72 20.22 -15.69
C GLY A 365 21.16 19.12 -16.67
N THR A 366 20.20 18.44 -17.33
CA THR A 366 20.48 17.40 -18.32
C THR A 366 20.53 17.98 -19.73
N THR A 367 21.45 18.90 -20.01
CA THR A 367 21.68 19.36 -21.38
C THR A 367 22.73 18.48 -22.05
N ILE A 368 22.41 17.96 -23.23
CA ILE A 368 23.42 17.39 -24.11
C ILE A 368 24.12 18.57 -24.78
N ALA A 369 25.45 18.64 -24.68
CA ALA A 369 26.22 19.65 -25.38
C ALA A 369 25.89 19.62 -26.90
N GLY A 370 25.26 20.70 -27.37
CA GLY A 370 24.90 20.90 -28.77
C GLY A 370 23.54 20.35 -29.23
N ASP A 371 22.67 19.87 -28.32
CA ASP A 371 21.30 19.44 -28.69
C ASP A 371 20.23 20.31 -27.96
N PRO A 372 19.70 21.35 -28.62
CA PRO A 372 18.68 22.23 -28.04
C PRO A 372 17.32 21.53 -27.86
N ASP A 373 17.12 20.33 -28.43
CA ASP A 373 15.86 19.58 -28.36
C ASP A 373 15.77 18.65 -27.15
N THR A 374 16.82 18.61 -26.31
CA THR A 374 16.79 17.83 -25.06
C THR A 374 15.78 18.41 -24.08
N PHE A 375 14.86 17.58 -23.60
CA PHE A 375 13.93 17.98 -22.55
C PHE A 375 14.66 18.17 -21.23
N THR A 376 14.53 19.35 -20.62
CA THR A 376 15.21 19.74 -19.38
C THR A 376 14.26 20.05 -18.21
N GLY A 377 13.01 19.60 -18.31
CA GLY A 377 11.96 19.88 -17.31
C GLY A 377 11.80 18.80 -16.24
N ILE A 378 10.75 18.96 -15.44
CA ILE A 378 10.28 17.95 -14.48
C ILE A 378 8.98 17.36 -15.01
N VAL A 379 8.81 16.04 -14.88
CA VAL A 379 7.54 15.37 -15.18
C VAL A 379 7.06 14.64 -13.92
N ASP A 380 6.01 15.16 -13.28
CA ASP A 380 5.41 14.56 -12.10
C ASP A 380 4.42 13.45 -12.48
N SER A 381 4.40 12.37 -11.69
CA SER A 381 3.29 11.42 -11.74
C SER A 381 2.07 12.04 -11.04
N PRO A 382 0.89 12.08 -11.68
CA PRO A 382 -0.31 12.67 -11.09
C PRO A 382 -0.85 11.84 -9.92
N ALA A 383 -0.59 10.52 -9.94
CA ALA A 383 -1.04 9.58 -8.92
C ALA A 383 0.12 9.12 -8.03
N ALA A 384 -0.17 8.94 -6.74
CA ALA A 384 0.76 8.34 -5.80
C ALA A 384 0.66 6.80 -5.83
N THR A 385 1.78 6.14 -5.60
CA THR A 385 1.87 4.72 -5.29
C THR A 385 1.59 4.54 -3.81
N ARG A 386 0.79 3.54 -3.48
CA ARG A 386 0.65 3.09 -2.09
C ARG A 386 1.54 1.88 -1.86
N LEU A 387 2.42 1.98 -0.88
CA LEU A 387 3.23 0.87 -0.43
C LEU A 387 2.72 0.42 0.93
N ARG A 388 2.24 -0.83 1.04
CA ARG A 388 2.06 -1.46 2.34
C ARG A 388 3.36 -2.14 2.74
N GLN A 389 3.95 -1.67 3.82
CA GLN A 389 5.13 -2.25 4.43
C GLN A 389 4.75 -3.01 5.70
N ARG A 390 5.18 -4.27 5.80
CA ARG A 390 4.78 -5.19 6.89
C ARG A 390 5.80 -5.26 8.03
N ALA A 391 7.07 -4.94 7.76
CA ALA A 391 8.14 -4.82 8.74
C ALA A 391 8.40 -3.36 9.12
N GLY A 392 9.15 -3.16 10.21
CA GLY A 392 9.45 -1.85 10.76
C GLY A 392 8.91 -1.69 12.18
N ALA A 393 9.29 -0.58 12.82
CA ALA A 393 8.73 -0.18 14.10
C ALA A 393 7.22 0.03 13.94
N PRO A 394 6.41 -0.20 14.99
CA PRO A 394 5.07 0.38 15.03
C PRO A 394 5.17 1.87 14.68
N SER A 395 4.34 2.35 13.74
CA SER A 395 4.12 3.80 13.59
C SER A 395 3.90 4.35 14.99
N PRO A 396 4.58 5.43 15.39
CA PRO A 396 4.29 6.08 16.65
C PRO A 396 2.84 6.53 16.54
N THR A 397 1.93 5.73 17.10
CA THR A 397 0.55 6.16 17.26
C THR A 397 0.68 7.44 18.08
N PRO A 398 0.17 8.60 17.61
CA PRO A 398 0.21 9.80 18.42
C PRO A 398 -0.32 9.37 19.77
N ALA A 399 0.46 9.61 20.84
CA ALA A 399 0.25 9.05 22.18
C ALA A 399 -1.10 9.50 22.76
N MET A 400 -2.19 9.02 22.19
CA MET A 400 -3.49 8.99 22.80
C MET A 400 -3.34 7.90 23.83
N ARG A 401 -3.19 8.36 25.07
CA ARG A 401 -3.50 7.61 26.29
C ARG A 401 -4.50 6.53 25.92
N SER A 402 -4.16 5.26 26.16
CA SER A 402 -5.16 4.21 26.28
C SER A 402 -6.13 4.70 27.36
N VAL A 403 -7.22 5.36 26.94
CA VAL A 403 -8.21 5.82 27.89
C VAL A 403 -9.00 4.58 28.23
N ILE A 404 -8.65 3.98 29.36
CA ILE A 404 -9.48 2.96 30.01
C ILE A 404 -10.68 3.74 30.57
N GLU A 405 -11.64 4.06 29.69
CA GLU A 405 -12.92 4.67 30.06
C GLU A 405 -13.76 3.71 30.89
#